data_AF-A0A8H9IYU4-F1
#
_entry.id   AF-A0A8H9IYU4-F1
#
_cell.length_a   1.000
_cell.length_b   1.000
_cell.length_c   1.000
_cell.angle_alpha   90.00
_cell.angle_beta   90.00
_cell.angle_gamma   90.00
#
_symmetry.space_group_name_H-M   'P 1'
#
loop_
_entity.id
_entity.type
_entity.pdbx_description
1 polymer ?
#
loop_
_entity_poly.entity_id
_entity_poly.type
_entity_poly.pdbx_seq_one_letter_code
_entity_poly.pdbx_strand_id
1 'polypeptide(L)'
;MTTVDSTTVSTQQSSTVVRKLDVLAAKESLRDVLHRYARGADRADIELFKSCCHPDATDCHWSSNGNAHEFAGRVAARERNRNR
;
A
#
# COMPACT_ATOMS: atom_id res chain seq x y z
N MET A 1 18.51 0.82 -44.19
CA MET A 1 19.44 0.67 -43.04
C MET A 1 19.30 1.93 -42.21
N THR A 2 18.36 1.97 -41.27
CA THR A 2 18.02 3.16 -40.47
C THR A 2 19.01 3.29 -39.32
N THR A 3 19.91 4.26 -39.43
CA THR A 3 20.84 4.64 -38.36
C THR A 3 20.05 5.34 -37.26
N VAL A 4 19.76 4.62 -36.16
CA VAL A 4 19.26 5.25 -34.93
C VAL A 4 20.37 6.14 -34.38
N ASP A 5 20.12 7.45 -34.35
CA ASP A 5 21.07 8.45 -33.84
C ASP A 5 21.36 8.22 -32.35
N SER A 6 22.63 8.30 -31.96
CA SER A 6 23.11 8.01 -30.60
C SER A 6 22.45 8.90 -29.53
N THR A 7 22.00 10.10 -29.93
CA THR A 7 21.23 11.03 -29.10
C THR A 7 19.87 10.45 -28.69
N THR A 8 19.24 9.65 -29.57
CA THR A 8 17.92 9.04 -29.33
C THR A 8 18.02 7.91 -28.31
N VAL A 9 19.09 7.11 -28.37
CA VAL A 9 19.33 6.00 -27.43
C VAL A 9 19.56 6.51 -26.00
N SER A 10 20.37 7.58 -25.84
CA SER A 10 20.65 8.18 -24.52
C SER A 10 19.40 8.76 -23.85
N THR A 11 18.51 9.37 -24.65
CA THR A 11 17.23 9.91 -24.17
C THR A 11 16.24 8.80 -23.78
N GLN A 12 16.14 7.73 -24.58
CA GLN A 12 15.29 6.59 -24.28
C GLN A 12 15.74 5.83 -23.02
N GLN A 13 17.06 5.67 -22.84
CA GLN A 13 17.63 5.02 -21.67
C GLN A 13 17.32 5.81 -20.39
N SER A 14 17.46 7.13 -20.42
CA SER A 14 17.11 8.03 -19.31
C SER A 14 15.62 7.93 -18.93
N SER A 15 14.70 7.98 -19.90
CA SER A 15 13.26 7.84 -19.64
C SER A 15 12.88 6.49 -19.04
N THR A 16 13.59 5.42 -19.42
CA THR A 16 13.35 4.07 -18.90
C THR A 16 13.84 3.94 -17.46
N VAL A 17 14.98 4.56 -17.13
CA VAL A 17 15.49 4.59 -15.76
C VAL A 17 14.51 5.33 -14.84
N VAL A 18 14.02 6.50 -15.24
CA VAL A 18 13.04 7.27 -14.45
C VAL A 18 11.79 6.44 -14.17
N ARG A 19 11.18 5.83 -15.19
CA ARG A 19 10.02 4.95 -14.98
C ARG A 19 10.31 3.78 -14.03
N LYS A 20 11.50 3.18 -14.10
CA LYS A 20 11.89 2.10 -13.17
C LYS A 20 12.02 2.62 -11.75
N LEU A 21 12.58 3.81 -11.55
CA LEU A 21 12.68 4.45 -10.24
C LEU A 21 11.29 4.75 -9.66
N ASP A 22 10.36 5.27 -10.45
CA ASP A 22 8.98 5.53 -10.02
C ASP A 22 8.29 4.24 -9.56
N VAL A 23 8.48 3.15 -10.31
CA VAL A 23 7.95 1.83 -9.93
C VAL A 23 8.56 1.33 -8.63
N LEU A 24 9.87 1.49 -8.43
CA LEU A 24 10.52 1.07 -7.19
C LEU A 24 10.06 1.90 -6.00
N ALA A 25 9.93 3.22 -6.17
CA ALA A 25 9.42 4.13 -5.15
C ALA A 25 7.97 3.80 -4.77
N ALA A 26 7.10 3.57 -5.76
CA ALA A 26 5.72 3.17 -5.53
C ALA A 26 5.62 1.83 -4.78
N LYS A 27 6.45 0.85 -5.14
CA LYS A 27 6.50 -0.44 -4.42
C LYS A 27 6.94 -0.26 -2.97
N GLU A 28 7.89 0.62 -2.70
CA GLU A 28 8.35 0.86 -1.33
C GLU A 28 7.30 1.58 -0.48
N SER A 29 6.63 2.58 -1.04
CA SER A 29 5.50 3.24 -0.39
C SER A 29 4.37 2.26 -0.06
N LEU A 30 4.07 1.31 -0.95
CA LEU A 30 3.08 0.26 -0.69
C LEU A 30 3.55 -0.70 0.41
N ARG A 31 4.83 -1.08 0.44
CA ARG A 31 5.38 -1.93 1.51
C ARG A 31 5.26 -1.26 2.87
N ASP A 32 5.55 0.03 2.98
CA ASP A 32 5.37 0.76 4.24
C ASP A 32 3.90 0.71 4.72
N VAL A 33 2.94 0.94 3.82
CA VAL A 33 1.51 0.82 4.13
C VAL A 33 1.17 -0.59 4.63
N LEU A 34 1.66 -1.63 3.96
CA LEU A 34 1.41 -3.03 4.36
C LEU A 34 2.02 -3.36 5.73
N HIS A 35 3.23 -2.89 6.01
CA HIS A 35 3.87 -3.08 7.31
C HIS A 35 3.13 -2.34 8.43
N ARG A 36 2.68 -1.10 8.20
CA ARG A 36 1.84 -0.36 9.15
C ARG A 36 0.50 -1.03 9.37
N TYR A 37 -0.14 -1.52 8.31
CA TYR A 37 -1.40 -2.26 8.37
C TYR A 37 -1.24 -3.51 9.25
N ALA A 38 -0.25 -4.35 8.97
CA ALA A 38 0.00 -5.58 9.74
C ALA A 38 0.26 -5.27 11.21
N ARG A 39 1.12 -4.28 11.49
CA ARG A 39 1.38 -3.82 12.86
C ARG A 39 0.12 -3.33 13.56
N GLY A 40 -0.69 -2.51 12.89
CA GLY A 40 -1.93 -1.97 13.43
C GLY A 40 -2.93 -3.07 13.79
N ALA A 41 -3.09 -4.06 12.90
CA ALA A 41 -3.92 -5.23 13.11
C ALA A 41 -3.42 -6.08 14.30
N ASP A 42 -2.15 -6.52 14.26
CA ASP A 42 -1.59 -7.45 15.24
C ASP A 42 -1.46 -6.86 16.65
N ARG A 43 -1.29 -5.54 16.77
CA ARG A 43 -1.14 -4.83 18.05
C ARG A 43 -2.42 -4.16 18.51
N ALA A 44 -3.52 -4.32 17.77
CA ALA A 44 -4.79 -3.64 18.01
C ALA A 44 -4.65 -2.10 18.16
N ASP A 45 -3.80 -1.50 17.35
CA ASP A 45 -3.66 -0.05 17.22
C ASP A 45 -4.59 0.45 16.10
N ILE A 46 -5.77 0.91 16.51
CA ILE A 46 -6.87 1.29 15.61
C ILE A 46 -6.49 2.49 14.75
N GLU A 47 -5.84 3.49 15.33
CA GLU A 47 -5.51 4.73 14.62
C GLU A 47 -4.41 4.47 13.59
N LEU A 48 -3.41 3.65 13.93
CA LEU A 48 -2.41 3.20 12.97
C LEU A 48 -3.01 2.40 11.81
N PHE A 49 -3.94 1.49 12.12
CA PHE A 49 -4.65 0.73 11.10
C PHE A 49 -5.43 1.66 10.16
N LYS A 50 -6.28 2.54 10.69
CA LYS A 50 -7.08 3.49 9.90
C LYS A 50 -6.23 4.39 9.01
N SER A 51 -5.02 4.77 9.44
CA SER A 51 -4.08 5.58 8.64
C SER A 51 -3.67 4.93 7.31
N CYS A 52 -3.89 3.63 7.14
CA CYS A 52 -3.57 2.89 5.92
C CYS A 52 -4.69 2.95 4.87
N CYS A 53 -5.88 3.44 5.24
CA CYS A 53 -7.07 3.42 4.39
C CYS A 53 -7.69 4.82 4.29
N HIS A 54 -8.20 5.16 3.10
CA HIS A 54 -9.03 6.35 2.96
C HIS A 54 -10.28 6.26 3.85
N PRO A 55 -10.82 7.40 4.34
CA PRO A 55 -12.00 7.41 5.21
C PRO A 55 -13.24 6.74 4.60
N ASP A 56 -13.37 6.78 3.27
CA ASP A 56 -14.44 6.22 2.47
C ASP A 56 -14.08 4.87 1.81
N ALA A 57 -12.91 4.31 2.14
CA ALA A 57 -12.49 3.02 1.58
C ALA A 57 -13.46 1.90 1.99
N THR A 58 -13.78 1.03 1.03
CA THR A 58 -14.53 -0.20 1.28
C THR A 58 -13.56 -1.36 1.42
N ASP A 59 -13.70 -2.14 2.49
CA ASP A 59 -13.01 -3.40 2.69
C ASP A 59 -14.00 -4.57 2.50
N CYS A 60 -13.56 -5.56 1.73
CA CYS A 60 -14.34 -6.76 1.41
C CYS A 60 -13.64 -8.00 1.95
N HIS A 61 -14.06 -8.46 3.12
CA HIS A 61 -13.54 -9.64 3.81
C HIS A 61 -14.64 -10.71 3.92
N TRP A 62 -14.90 -11.41 2.81
CA TRP A 62 -15.87 -12.52 2.68
C TRP A 62 -17.28 -12.22 3.22
N SER A 63 -17.48 -12.35 4.54
CA SER A 63 -18.75 -12.08 5.24
C SER A 63 -18.85 -10.65 5.77
N SER A 64 -17.79 -9.85 5.68
CA SER A 64 -17.76 -8.45 6.09
C SER A 64 -17.41 -7.58 4.89
N ASN A 65 -18.42 -6.97 4.28
CA ASN A 65 -18.24 -5.96 3.24
C ASN A 65 -18.76 -4.64 3.78
N GLY A 66 -17.94 -3.60 3.77
CA GLY A 66 -18.31 -2.30 4.32
C GLY A 66 -17.13 -1.36 4.48
N ASN A 67 -17.28 -0.33 5.30
CA ASN A 67 -16.24 0.67 5.49
C ASN A 67 -14.97 0.07 6.15
N ALA A 68 -13.79 0.41 5.62
CA ALA A 68 -12.51 -0.10 6.07
C ALA A 68 -12.14 0.37 7.49
N HIS A 69 -12.54 1.57 7.89
CA HIS A 69 -12.30 2.08 9.26
C HIS A 69 -13.16 1.34 10.29
N GLU A 70 -14.41 0.99 9.94
CA GLU A 70 -15.24 0.12 10.77
C GLU A 70 -14.65 -1.28 10.88
N PHE A 71 -14.16 -1.83 9.77
CA PHE A 71 -13.45 -3.12 9.77
C PHE A 71 -12.23 -3.10 10.68
N ALA A 72 -11.38 -2.07 10.60
CA ALA A 72 -10.22 -1.87 11.47
C ALA A 72 -10.63 -1.86 12.96
N GLY A 73 -11.73 -1.18 13.29
CA GLY A 73 -12.29 -1.18 14.64
C GLY A 73 -12.68 -2.58 15.13
N ARG A 74 -13.36 -3.38 14.29
CA ARG A 74 -13.73 -4.76 14.61
C ARG A 74 -12.52 -5.67 14.82
N VAL A 75 -11.51 -5.57 13.96
CA VAL A 75 -10.27 -6.37 14.06
C VAL A 75 -9.54 -6.06 15.36
N ALA A 76 -9.31 -4.78 15.66
CA ALA A 76 -8.61 -4.40 16.88
C ALA A 76 -9.36 -4.80 18.16
N ALA A 77 -10.70 -4.69 18.16
CA ALA A 77 -11.51 -5.16 19.28
C ALA A 77 -11.37 -6.68 19.49
N ARG A 78 -11.38 -7.46 18.40
CA ARG A 78 -11.15 -8.90 18.43
C ARG A 78 -9.78 -9.25 18.98
N GLU A 79 -8.71 -8.61 18.50
CA GLU A 79 -7.35 -8.94 18.94
C GLU A 79 -7.09 -8.53 20.40
N ARG A 80 -7.70 -7.43 20.89
CA ARG A 80 -7.67 -7.10 22.33
C ARG A 80 -8.35 -8.16 23.20
N ASN A 81 -9.46 -8.73 22.72
CA ASN A 81 -10.19 -9.76 23.46
C ASN A 81 -9.49 -11.12 23.44
N ARG A 82 -8.71 -11.42 22.39
CA ARG A 82 -7.91 -12.66 22.29
C ARG A 82 -6.73 -12.68 23.28
N ASN A 83 -6.19 -11.52 23.60
CA ASN A 83 -5.00 -11.37 24.45
C ASN A 83 -5.33 -11.11 25.94
N ARG A 84 -6.55 -11.43 26.37
CA ARG A 84 -6.99 -11.44 27.78
C ARG A 84 -7.04 -12.87 28.31
#